data_AF-A0A5A8C141-F1
#
_entry.id   AF-A0A5A8C141-F1
#
_cell.length_a   1.000
_cell.length_b   1.000
_cell.length_c   1.000
_cell.angle_alpha   90.00
_cell.angle_beta   90.00
_cell.angle_gamma   90.00
#
_symmetry.space_group_name_H-M   'P 1'
#
loop_
_entity.id
_entity.type
_entity.pdbx_description
1 polymer ?
#
loop_
_entity_poly.entity_id
_entity_poly.type
_entity_poly.pdbx_seq_one_letter_code
_entity_poly.pdbx_strand_id
1 'polypeptide(L)'
;MADAASGAGDSVDKRKEDAGAEEQEEEEPRKPTGEQGKEAAAMAAMAGDDSADGVEVDKAKIDEVMQSLNTKLADKAKSESLRAKVLSAVTVSAEDIALVADATELDAKQAEAALREAAGSAEVALARLAGVAVDGSHTG
;
A
#
# COMPACT_ATOMS: atom_id res chain seq x y z
N MET A 1 -15.38 -67.67 -21.16
CA MET A 1 -14.64 -66.97 -20.09
C MET A 1 -15.66 -66.66 -19.01
N ALA A 2 -15.48 -67.27 -17.85
CA ALA A 2 -16.43 -67.26 -16.74
C ALA A 2 -15.78 -66.62 -15.51
N ASP A 3 -16.66 -66.11 -14.66
CA ASP A 3 -16.57 -66.02 -13.20
C ASP A 3 -15.92 -64.81 -12.53
N ALA A 4 -16.50 -64.54 -11.36
CA ALA A 4 -16.51 -63.36 -10.56
C ALA A 4 -15.43 -63.39 -9.45
N ALA A 5 -15.41 -62.27 -8.72
CA ALA A 5 -15.29 -62.19 -7.26
C ALA A 5 -14.05 -61.49 -6.69
N SER A 6 -14.32 -60.91 -5.50
CA SER A 6 -13.39 -60.48 -4.45
C SER A 6 -12.91 -59.02 -4.55
N GLY A 7 -13.10 -58.13 -3.58
CA GLY A 7 -13.45 -58.30 -2.17
C GLY A 7 -12.43 -57.57 -1.28
N ALA A 8 -12.91 -57.03 -0.14
CA ALA A 8 -12.20 -56.35 0.95
C ALA A 8 -11.86 -54.86 0.70
N GLY A 9 -12.24 -53.89 1.52
CA GLY A 9 -12.71 -53.91 2.91
C GLY A 9 -11.79 -53.00 3.73
N ASP A 10 -12.24 -51.79 4.06
CA ASP A 10 -11.56 -50.93 5.05
C ASP A 10 -12.59 -50.41 6.04
N SER A 11 -12.59 -51.06 7.19
CA SER A 11 -13.50 -50.87 8.32
C SER A 11 -12.97 -49.76 9.21
N VAL A 12 -13.68 -48.63 9.23
CA VAL A 12 -13.46 -47.52 10.17
C VAL A 12 -13.82 -47.97 11.58
N ASP A 13 -12.78 -48.20 12.37
CA ASP A 13 -12.84 -48.65 13.76
C ASP A 13 -13.25 -47.49 14.69
N LYS A 14 -14.40 -47.66 15.34
CA LYS A 14 -14.86 -46.83 16.46
C LYS A 14 -14.09 -47.25 17.71
N ARG A 15 -13.24 -46.38 18.26
CA ARG A 15 -12.85 -46.47 19.67
C ARG A 15 -13.23 -45.19 20.41
N LYS A 16 -14.12 -45.43 21.36
CA LYS A 16 -14.70 -44.58 22.39
C LYS A 16 -13.90 -44.83 23.68
N GLU A 17 -14.01 -43.90 24.62
CA GLU A 17 -13.53 -43.97 26.03
C GLU A 17 -12.05 -43.59 26.17
N ASP A 18 -11.59 -42.79 27.12
CA ASP A 18 -12.04 -42.55 28.50
C ASP A 18 -11.39 -41.22 28.97
N ALA A 19 -12.13 -40.21 29.44
CA ALA A 19 -12.27 -39.81 30.84
C ALA A 19 -10.96 -39.61 31.65
N GLY A 20 -10.75 -38.39 32.13
CA GLY A 20 -10.16 -38.16 33.46
C GLY A 20 -8.98 -37.18 33.53
N ALA A 21 -9.18 -36.16 34.38
CA ALA A 21 -8.15 -35.46 35.17
C ALA A 21 -7.34 -34.39 34.37
N GLU A 22 -7.11 -33.14 34.82
CA GLU A 22 -7.00 -32.56 36.16
C GLU A 22 -7.29 -31.04 36.12
N GLU A 23 -7.82 -30.53 37.23
CA GLU A 23 -7.54 -29.20 37.80
C GLU A 23 -7.70 -27.95 36.90
N GLN A 24 -8.94 -27.47 36.79
CA GLN A 24 -9.16 -26.03 36.61
C GLN A 24 -8.87 -25.36 37.95
N GLU A 25 -7.63 -24.89 38.14
CA GLU A 25 -7.37 -23.80 39.07
C GLU A 25 -8.31 -22.64 38.68
N GLU A 26 -9.27 -22.32 39.55
CA GLU A 26 -10.02 -21.08 39.50
C GLU A 26 -9.01 -19.93 39.65
N GLU A 27 -8.48 -19.45 38.53
CA GLU A 27 -7.75 -18.20 38.48
C GLU A 27 -8.76 -17.10 38.79
N GLU A 28 -8.83 -16.69 40.06
CA GLU A 28 -9.57 -15.49 40.47
C GLU A 28 -9.18 -14.37 39.50
N PRO A 29 -10.13 -13.73 38.80
CA PRO A 29 -9.79 -12.64 37.91
C PRO A 29 -9.21 -11.53 38.78
N ARG A 30 -7.88 -11.36 38.70
CA ARG A 30 -7.14 -10.31 39.40
C ARG A 30 -7.87 -9.01 39.13
N LYS A 31 -8.56 -8.49 40.15
CA LYS A 31 -9.29 -7.22 40.04
C LYS A 31 -8.29 -6.20 39.49
N PRO A 32 -8.52 -5.65 38.30
CA PRO A 32 -7.57 -4.73 37.71
C PRO A 32 -7.43 -3.56 38.68
N THR A 33 -6.19 -3.26 39.05
CA THR A 33 -5.86 -2.11 39.88
C THR A 33 -6.50 -0.86 39.27
N GLY A 34 -6.89 0.12 40.09
CA GLY A 34 -7.81 1.20 39.69
C GLY A 34 -7.40 2.05 38.48
N GLU A 35 -6.18 1.93 37.97
CA GLU A 35 -5.76 2.49 36.67
C GLU A 35 -6.02 1.53 35.50
N GLN A 36 -5.64 0.26 35.61
CA GLN A 36 -5.91 -0.77 34.59
C GLN A 36 -7.40 -0.99 34.35
N GLY A 37 -8.23 -0.86 35.40
CA GLY A 37 -9.68 -0.96 35.29
C GLY A 37 -10.29 0.23 34.56
N LYS A 38 -9.71 1.41 34.68
CA LYS A 38 -10.13 2.62 33.95
C LYS A 38 -9.72 2.56 32.49
N GLU A 39 -8.53 2.04 32.21
CA GLU A 39 -8.03 1.89 30.85
C GLU A 39 -8.80 0.80 30.09
N ALA A 40 -9.09 -0.34 30.74
CA ALA A 40 -9.96 -1.38 30.18
C ALA A 40 -11.39 -0.87 29.96
N ALA A 41 -11.95 -0.07 30.89
CA ALA A 41 -13.26 0.55 30.72
C ALA A 41 -13.28 1.61 29.61
N ALA A 42 -12.21 2.38 29.44
CA ALA A 42 -12.08 3.36 28.35
C ALA A 42 -11.98 2.68 26.98
N MET A 43 -11.20 1.59 26.88
CA MET A 43 -11.13 0.78 25.65
C MET A 43 -12.46 0.07 25.37
N ALA A 44 -13.14 -0.43 26.39
CA ALA A 44 -14.46 -1.05 26.25
C ALA A 44 -15.55 -0.02 25.88
N ALA A 45 -15.45 1.24 26.34
CA ALA A 45 -16.36 2.31 25.94
C ALA A 45 -16.11 2.78 24.50
N MET A 46 -14.87 2.77 24.03
CA MET A 46 -14.54 2.99 22.61
C MET A 46 -15.03 1.86 21.70
N ALA A 47 -15.02 0.62 22.21
CA ALA A 47 -15.48 -0.56 21.48
C ALA A 47 -17.00 -0.83 21.65
N GLY A 48 -17.64 -0.17 22.62
CA GLY A 48 -18.97 -0.49 23.14
C GLY A 48 -19.90 0.70 23.13
N ASP A 49 -20.01 1.38 21.99
CA ASP A 49 -21.19 2.13 21.62
C ASP A 49 -21.29 2.18 20.09
N ASP A 50 -21.75 1.08 19.50
CA ASP A 50 -22.12 1.00 18.09
C ASP A 50 -23.49 1.67 17.82
N SER A 51 -23.91 2.56 18.73
CA SER A 51 -25.00 3.52 18.52
C SER A 51 -24.41 4.88 18.17
N ALA A 52 -23.47 4.90 17.23
CA ALA A 52 -23.29 6.11 16.43
C ALA A 52 -24.62 6.33 15.71
N ASP A 53 -25.45 7.25 16.23
CA ASP A 53 -26.57 7.83 15.48
C ASP A 53 -26.03 8.12 14.08
N GLY A 54 -26.46 7.31 13.12
CA GLY A 54 -25.87 7.29 11.80
C GLY A 54 -25.93 8.70 11.25
N VAL A 55 -24.78 9.33 11.06
CA VAL A 55 -24.72 10.66 10.44
C VAL A 55 -25.50 10.55 9.14
N GLU A 56 -26.64 11.25 9.04
CA GLU A 56 -27.45 11.24 7.82
C GLU A 56 -26.60 11.86 6.71
N VAL A 57 -25.95 11.02 5.92
CA VAL A 57 -25.15 11.47 4.80
C VAL A 57 -26.08 11.70 3.63
N ASP A 58 -26.07 12.94 3.14
CA ASP A 58 -26.79 13.34 1.94
C ASP A 58 -26.22 12.61 0.72
N LYS A 59 -26.91 11.56 0.28
CA LYS A 59 -26.50 10.71 -0.84
C LYS A 59 -26.29 11.52 -2.12
N ALA A 60 -27.10 12.57 -2.34
CA ALA A 60 -26.96 13.40 -3.54
C ALA A 60 -25.64 14.18 -3.55
N LYS A 61 -25.20 14.68 -2.37
CA LYS A 61 -23.89 15.34 -2.24
C LYS A 61 -22.74 14.37 -2.38
N ILE A 62 -22.86 13.14 -1.87
CA ILE A 62 -21.85 12.09 -2.10
C ILE A 62 -21.72 11.81 -3.59
N ASP A 63 -22.84 11.61 -4.28
CA ASP A 63 -22.83 11.29 -5.71
C ASP A 63 -22.22 12.43 -6.54
N GLU A 64 -22.51 13.69 -6.22
CA GLU A 64 -21.90 14.87 -6.85
C GLU A 64 -20.37 14.92 -6.62
N VAL A 65 -19.94 14.70 -5.37
CA VAL A 65 -18.50 14.68 -5.03
C VAL A 65 -17.80 13.51 -5.72
N MET A 66 -18.40 12.34 -5.77
CA MET A 66 -17.86 11.17 -6.45
C MET A 66 -17.75 11.38 -7.95
N GLN A 67 -18.73 12.03 -8.58
CA GLN A 67 -18.64 12.43 -9.99
C GLN A 67 -17.49 13.42 -10.22
N SER A 68 -17.36 14.45 -9.37
CA SER A 68 -16.25 15.42 -9.45
C SER A 68 -14.89 14.75 -9.28
N LEU A 69 -14.77 13.81 -8.34
CA LEU A 69 -13.55 13.04 -8.11
C LEU A 69 -13.21 12.18 -9.32
N ASN A 70 -14.19 11.48 -9.89
CA ASN A 70 -13.97 10.67 -11.09
C ASN A 70 -13.49 11.50 -12.27
N THR A 71 -14.04 12.70 -12.49
CA THR A 71 -13.54 13.62 -13.52
C THR A 71 -12.09 14.02 -13.26
N LYS A 72 -11.75 14.44 -12.02
CA LYS A 72 -10.38 14.82 -11.66
C LYS A 72 -9.39 13.67 -11.81
N LEU A 73 -9.78 12.46 -11.43
CA LEU A 73 -8.96 11.26 -11.60
C LEU A 73 -8.72 10.95 -13.08
N ALA A 74 -9.76 11.05 -13.91
CA ALA A 74 -9.63 10.85 -15.36
C ALA A 74 -8.71 11.89 -16.00
N ASP A 75 -8.82 13.16 -15.60
CA ASP A 75 -7.98 14.23 -16.13
C ASP A 75 -6.53 14.11 -15.67
N LYS A 76 -6.30 13.71 -14.41
CA LYS A 76 -4.97 13.39 -13.89
C LYS A 76 -4.33 12.25 -14.67
N ALA A 77 -5.05 11.16 -14.90
CA ALA A 77 -4.54 10.02 -15.67
C ALA A 77 -4.16 10.40 -17.11
N LYS A 78 -4.98 11.23 -17.77
CA LYS A 78 -4.66 11.78 -19.11
C LYS A 78 -3.41 12.65 -19.06
N SER A 79 -3.32 13.56 -18.10
CA SER A 79 -2.16 14.45 -17.93
C SER A 79 -0.87 13.68 -17.67
N GLU A 80 -0.92 12.65 -16.84
CA GLU A 80 0.21 11.77 -16.54
C GLU A 80 0.65 10.99 -17.78
N SER A 81 -0.31 10.47 -18.56
CA SER A 81 0.00 9.80 -19.83
C SER A 81 0.69 10.74 -20.83
N LEU A 82 0.22 11.98 -20.96
CA LEU A 82 0.85 12.97 -21.83
C LEU A 82 2.25 13.34 -21.34
N ARG A 83 2.43 13.56 -20.02
CA ARG A 83 3.75 13.82 -19.43
C ARG A 83 4.71 12.66 -19.70
N ALA A 84 4.27 11.41 -19.50
CA ALA A 84 5.08 10.23 -19.77
C ALA A 84 5.51 10.15 -21.24
N LYS A 85 4.59 10.43 -22.18
CA LYS A 85 4.89 10.48 -23.61
C LYS A 85 5.96 11.53 -23.93
N VAL A 86 5.80 12.74 -23.41
CA VAL A 86 6.76 13.84 -23.63
C VAL A 86 8.14 13.47 -23.08
N LEU A 87 8.20 12.97 -21.84
CA LEU A 87 9.48 12.58 -21.22
C LEU A 87 10.15 11.42 -21.97
N SER A 88 9.38 10.42 -22.44
CA SER A 88 9.94 9.29 -23.20
C SER A 88 10.52 9.68 -24.56
N ALA A 89 10.06 10.80 -25.14
CA ALA A 89 10.57 11.30 -26.40
C ALA A 89 11.92 12.03 -26.26
N VAL A 90 12.32 12.39 -25.04
CA VAL A 90 13.61 13.01 -24.77
C VAL A 90 14.71 11.96 -24.91
N THR A 91 15.59 12.18 -25.88
CA THR A 91 16.79 11.38 -26.09
C THR A 91 17.84 11.75 -25.03
N VAL A 92 18.39 10.75 -24.37
CA VAL A 92 19.41 10.91 -23.32
C VAL A 92 20.60 10.04 -23.68
N SER A 93 21.82 10.56 -23.54
CA SER A 93 23.02 9.79 -23.81
C SER A 93 23.37 8.91 -22.60
N ALA A 94 23.99 7.75 -22.85
CA ALA A 94 24.46 6.87 -21.77
C ALA A 94 25.59 7.51 -20.95
N GLU A 95 26.38 8.37 -21.58
CA GLU A 95 27.46 9.12 -20.92
C GLU A 95 26.90 10.14 -19.93
N ASP A 96 25.86 10.89 -20.29
CA ASP A 96 25.21 11.84 -19.38
C ASP A 96 24.52 11.12 -18.22
N ILE A 97 23.90 9.95 -18.48
CA ILE A 97 23.30 9.12 -17.42
C ILE A 97 24.36 8.68 -16.42
N ALA A 98 25.52 8.19 -16.89
CA ALA A 98 26.61 7.79 -16.02
C ALA A 98 27.17 8.98 -15.24
N LEU A 99 27.38 10.13 -15.91
CA LEU A 99 27.87 11.35 -15.27
C LEU A 99 26.94 11.80 -14.12
N VAL A 100 25.63 11.85 -14.37
CA VAL A 100 24.66 12.27 -13.35
C VAL A 100 24.55 11.23 -12.24
N ALA A 101 24.52 9.94 -12.57
CA ALA A 101 24.48 8.86 -11.59
C ALA A 101 25.69 8.91 -10.64
N ASP A 102 26.90 9.06 -11.18
CA ASP A 102 28.14 9.12 -10.40
C ASP A 102 28.22 10.41 -9.57
N ALA A 103 27.84 11.54 -10.14
CA ALA A 103 27.93 12.84 -9.46
C ALA A 103 26.90 13.02 -8.32
N THR A 104 25.78 12.29 -8.37
CA THR A 104 24.67 12.45 -7.41
C THR A 104 24.39 11.20 -6.59
N GLU A 105 25.19 10.14 -6.79
CA GLU A 105 25.03 8.82 -6.16
C GLU A 105 23.64 8.22 -6.37
N LEU A 106 23.01 8.54 -7.51
CA LEU A 106 21.72 8.01 -7.90
C LEU A 106 21.88 6.75 -8.75
N ASP A 107 20.83 5.92 -8.76
CA ASP A 107 20.81 4.81 -9.70
C ASP A 107 20.61 5.32 -11.15
N ALA A 108 21.01 4.51 -12.13
CA ALA A 108 20.94 4.89 -13.54
C ALA A 108 19.52 5.25 -14.02
N LYS A 109 18.47 4.67 -13.43
CA LYS A 109 17.08 4.96 -13.80
C LYS A 109 16.63 6.31 -13.26
N GLN A 110 17.05 6.65 -12.05
CA GLN A 110 16.80 7.95 -11.41
C GLN A 110 17.57 9.05 -12.15
N ALA A 111 18.83 8.80 -12.53
CA ALA A 111 19.62 9.72 -13.34
C ALA A 111 18.98 9.96 -14.72
N GLU A 112 18.56 8.90 -15.40
CA GLU A 112 17.84 9.00 -16.68
C GLU A 112 16.52 9.77 -16.55
N ALA A 113 15.75 9.55 -15.46
CA ALA A 113 14.53 10.29 -15.20
C ALA A 113 14.81 11.78 -14.98
N ALA A 114 15.81 12.13 -14.16
CA ALA A 114 16.21 13.50 -13.89
C ALA A 114 16.65 14.22 -15.18
N LEU A 115 17.40 13.53 -16.04
CA LEU A 115 17.80 14.06 -17.34
C LEU A 115 16.61 14.28 -18.28
N ARG A 116 15.65 13.35 -18.34
CA ARG A 116 14.43 13.55 -19.14
C ARG A 116 13.60 14.74 -18.66
N GLU A 117 13.51 14.94 -17.34
CA GLU A 117 12.83 16.11 -16.76
C GLU A 117 13.57 17.42 -17.06
N ALA A 118 14.89 17.35 -17.23
CA ALA A 118 15.76 18.45 -17.65
C ALA A 118 15.91 18.58 -19.18
N ALA A 119 15.04 17.94 -19.96
CA ALA A 119 15.07 17.94 -21.43
C ALA A 119 16.42 17.46 -22.02
N GLY A 120 17.12 16.57 -21.31
CA GLY A 120 18.40 15.99 -21.71
C GLY A 120 19.62 16.80 -21.28
N SER A 121 19.47 17.93 -20.60
CA SER A 121 20.60 18.74 -20.13
C SER A 121 21.14 18.24 -18.79
N ALA A 122 22.38 17.73 -18.78
CA ALA A 122 23.07 17.31 -17.56
C ALA A 122 23.29 18.48 -16.59
N GLU A 123 23.64 19.67 -17.09
CA GLU A 123 23.81 20.87 -16.27
C GLU A 123 22.53 21.25 -15.52
N VAL A 124 21.40 21.30 -16.24
CA VAL A 124 20.09 21.62 -15.64
C VAL A 124 19.65 20.52 -14.68
N ALA A 125 19.90 19.24 -15.01
CA ALA A 125 19.58 18.13 -14.13
C ALA A 125 20.37 18.21 -12.81
N LEU A 126 21.69 18.37 -12.89
CA LEU A 126 22.58 18.50 -11.73
C LEU A 126 22.25 19.72 -10.89
N ALA A 127 21.98 20.87 -11.53
CA ALA A 127 21.60 22.08 -10.82
C ALA A 127 20.28 21.91 -10.06
N ARG A 128 19.27 21.30 -10.68
CA ARG A 128 18.00 20.98 -10.00
C ARG A 128 18.21 20.03 -8.82
N LEU A 129 19.02 18.99 -8.99
CA LEU A 129 19.35 18.03 -7.93
C LEU A 129 20.13 18.70 -6.78
N ALA A 130 20.99 19.65 -7.09
CA ALA A 130 21.73 20.45 -6.12
C ALA A 130 20.89 21.60 -5.50
N GLY A 131 19.66 21.83 -5.97
CA GLY A 131 18.83 22.95 -5.55
C GLY A 131 19.34 24.33 -5.98
N VAL A 132 20.22 24.38 -6.98
CA VAL A 132 20.80 25.60 -7.54
C VAL A 132 19.97 26.05 -8.74
N ALA A 133 19.55 27.31 -8.75
CA ALA A 133 18.91 27.90 -9.92
C ALA A 133 19.97 28.15 -10.99
N VAL A 134 19.87 27.46 -12.13
CA VAL A 134 20.60 27.84 -13.34
C VAL A 134 19.75 28.85 -14.07
N ASP A 135 20.15 30.12 -14.00
CA ASP A 135 19.59 31.16 -14.85
C ASP A 135 19.91 30.80 -16.31
N GLY A 136 18.87 30.53 -17.09
CA GLY A 136 18.96 30.06 -18.47
C GLY A 136 19.48 31.09 -19.48
N SER A 137 20.55 31.83 -19.16
CA SER A 137 21.16 32.85 -20.01
C SER A 137 22.17 32.32 -21.03
N HIS A 138 22.14 31.03 -21.37
CA HIS A 138 23.00 30.43 -22.40
C HIS A 138 22.20 29.53 -23.35
N THR A 139 21.37 30.16 -24.17
CA THR A 139 20.98 29.61 -25.47
C THR A 139 21.44 30.60 -26.54
N GLY A 140 22.65 30.36 -27.06
CA GLY A 140 23.14 30.96 -28.30
C GLY A 140 22.76 30.12 -29.50
#